data_AF-A0A7X5FV00-F1
#
_entry.id   AF-A0A7X5FV00-F1
#
_cell.length_a   1.000
_cell.length_b   1.000
_cell.length_c   1.000
_cell.angle_alpha   90.00
_cell.angle_beta   90.00
_cell.angle_gamma   90.00
#
_symmetry.space_group_name_H-M   'P 1'
#
loop_
_entity.id
_entity.type
_entity.pdbx_description
1 polymer ?
#
loop_
_entity_poly.entity_id
_entity_poly.type
_entity_poly.pdbx_seq_one_letter_code
_entity_poly.pdbx_strand_id
1 'polypeptide(L)'
;MGLDGFDNLDGDEGGAEGGTEQQSEAARAKAAKSLAGIKRIQKDEGKAKRDNDHLHECLREIITSRKYDAIIPHIFPLFDSGTPSHIVIGAFSLVHQKASDIIRDHYMKEGEVQTHREFRFPAYSTTIEFDDETIDPTIRKRINEWIEDIFAIISYDPSVVMTERFLYILTTKEKKNTSILLAKILIFFLGSLNLHISEEKAMLYTEFILKEVERKLKELKLEKI
;
A
#
# COMPACT_ATOMS: atom_id res chain seq x y z
N MET A 1 -18.81 1.87 24.53
CA MET A 1 -19.37 3.01 25.26
C MET A 1 -20.02 3.90 24.22
N GLY A 2 -21.35 3.84 24.13
CA GLY A 2 -22.13 4.59 23.15
C GLY A 2 -22.13 6.07 23.51
N LEU A 3 -22.04 6.91 22.47
CA LEU A 3 -22.34 8.34 22.60
C LEU A 3 -23.86 8.50 22.57
N ASP A 4 -24.51 8.07 23.64
CA ASP A 4 -25.85 8.53 23.99
C ASP A 4 -25.68 9.95 24.55
N GLY A 5 -25.98 10.94 23.71
CA GLY A 5 -25.80 12.35 24.08
C GLY A 5 -26.16 13.34 22.98
N PHE A 6 -27.24 13.08 22.23
CA PHE A 6 -27.79 14.03 21.25
C PHE A 6 -29.31 14.25 21.38
N ASP A 7 -29.91 13.89 22.52
CA ASP A 7 -31.36 14.00 22.75
C ASP A 7 -31.79 15.20 23.60
N ASN A 8 -30.99 16.28 23.65
CA ASN A 8 -31.41 17.52 24.30
C ASN A 8 -31.12 18.73 23.40
N LEU A 9 -31.92 18.89 22.34
CA LEU A 9 -32.04 20.14 21.59
C LEU A 9 -33.49 20.42 21.18
N ASP A 10 -34.46 20.04 22.01
CA ASP A 10 -35.83 20.53 21.91
C ASP A 10 -36.28 21.11 23.26
N GLY A 11 -36.49 22.42 23.27
CA GLY A 11 -37.19 23.12 24.36
C GLY A 11 -36.42 24.28 24.98
N ASP A 12 -36.38 25.42 24.28
CA ASP A 12 -36.53 26.70 24.97
C ASP A 12 -37.24 27.71 24.06
N GLU A 13 -38.57 27.78 24.21
CA GLU A 13 -39.38 28.89 23.71
C GLU A 13 -39.14 30.10 24.62
N GLY A 14 -38.30 31.04 24.18
CA GLY A 14 -38.06 32.30 24.89
C GLY A 14 -37.49 33.36 23.95
N GLY A 15 -38.35 34.27 23.49
CA GLY A 15 -38.13 35.14 22.33
C GLY A 15 -36.93 36.09 22.35
N ALA A 16 -36.49 36.45 21.14
CA ALA A 16 -35.97 37.77 20.79
C ALA A 16 -35.96 37.93 19.26
N GLU A 17 -36.25 39.15 18.84
CA GLU A 17 -36.49 39.64 17.48
C GLU A 17 -35.30 39.43 16.51
N GLY A 18 -35.61 39.19 15.23
CA GLY A 18 -34.85 39.79 14.12
C GLY A 18 -33.55 39.13 13.63
N GLY A 19 -33.40 37.80 13.72
CA GLY A 19 -32.33 37.06 13.02
C GLY A 19 -32.80 36.54 11.66
N THR A 20 -32.27 37.08 10.57
CA THR A 20 -32.69 36.81 9.17
C THR A 20 -32.72 35.31 8.82
N GLU A 21 -33.72 34.84 8.07
CA GLU A 21 -33.78 33.47 7.52
C GLU A 21 -32.46 33.07 6.82
N GLN A 22 -31.76 34.03 6.21
CA GLN A 22 -30.42 33.86 5.63
C GLN A 22 -29.34 33.44 6.65
N GLN A 23 -29.39 33.90 7.90
CA GLN A 23 -28.47 33.47 8.96
C GLN A 23 -28.77 32.04 9.42
N SER A 24 -30.05 31.66 9.45
CA SER A 24 -30.49 30.29 9.74
C SER A 24 -30.09 29.30 8.63
N GLU A 25 -30.24 29.69 7.36
CA GLU A 25 -29.77 28.91 6.21
C GLU A 25 -28.25 28.80 6.16
N ALA A 26 -27.51 29.89 6.42
CA ALA A 26 -26.05 29.86 6.46
C ALA A 26 -25.52 28.97 7.61
N ALA A 27 -26.18 28.97 8.76
CA ALA A 27 -25.87 28.09 9.88
C ALA A 27 -26.16 26.61 9.54
N ARG A 28 -27.31 26.32 8.92
CA ARG A 28 -27.65 24.97 8.44
C ARG A 28 -26.68 24.47 7.36
N ALA A 29 -26.28 25.32 6.42
CA ALA A 29 -25.31 24.96 5.38
C ALA A 29 -23.91 24.68 5.98
N LYS A 30 -23.47 25.48 6.96
CA LYS A 30 -22.20 25.27 7.67
C LYS A 30 -22.22 24.00 8.54
N ALA A 31 -23.34 23.72 9.20
CA ALA A 31 -23.55 22.48 9.95
C ALA A 31 -23.57 21.26 9.03
N ALA A 32 -24.27 21.32 7.88
CA ALA A 32 -24.29 20.27 6.88
C ALA A 32 -22.90 20.00 6.28
N LYS A 33 -22.13 21.04 6.00
CA LYS A 33 -20.73 20.92 5.53
C LYS A 33 -19.83 20.29 6.59
N SER A 34 -20.02 20.65 7.86
CA SER A 34 -19.26 20.09 8.99
C SER A 34 -19.62 18.63 9.25
N LEU A 35 -20.91 18.27 9.20
CA LEU A 35 -21.40 16.88 9.30
C LEU A 35 -20.93 16.03 8.11
N ALA A 36 -20.90 16.58 6.89
CA ALA A 36 -20.33 15.91 5.73
C ALA A 36 -18.82 15.69 5.91
N GLY A 37 -18.10 16.65 6.51
CA GLY A 37 -16.70 16.50 6.90
C GLY A 37 -16.50 15.38 7.93
N ILE A 38 -17.30 15.36 9.00
CA ILE A 38 -17.24 14.32 10.04
C ILE A 38 -17.58 12.94 9.46
N LYS A 39 -18.60 12.84 8.60
CA LYS A 39 -18.96 11.57 7.94
C LYS A 39 -17.86 11.07 6.99
N ARG A 40 -17.16 11.98 6.29
CA ARG A 40 -15.98 11.62 5.48
C ARG A 40 -14.86 11.10 6.38
N ILE A 41 -14.53 11.81 7.45
CA ILE A 41 -13.51 11.40 8.43
C ILE A 41 -13.84 10.02 9.02
N GLN A 42 -15.08 9.78 9.47
CA GLN A 42 -15.48 8.48 10.01
C GLN A 42 -15.42 7.35 8.98
N LYS A 43 -15.75 7.64 7.70
CA LYS A 43 -15.62 6.68 6.61
C LYS A 43 -14.15 6.35 6.33
N ASP A 44 -13.29 7.37 6.32
CA ASP A 44 -11.85 7.24 6.09
C ASP A 44 -11.17 6.50 7.25
N GLU A 45 -11.56 6.76 8.51
CA GLU A 45 -11.12 6.02 9.69
C GLU A 45 -11.56 4.55 9.64
N GLY A 46 -12.82 4.29 9.28
CA GLY A 46 -13.34 2.92 9.14
C GLY A 46 -12.69 2.14 7.99
N LYS A 47 -12.20 2.83 6.96
CA LYS A 47 -11.41 2.24 5.87
C LYS A 47 -9.98 1.95 6.35
N ALA A 48 -9.31 2.94 6.93
CA ALA A 48 -7.95 2.79 7.47
C ALA A 48 -7.84 1.68 8.53
N LYS A 49 -8.87 1.51 9.36
CA LYS A 49 -8.92 0.44 10.36
C LYS A 49 -9.01 -0.95 9.72
N ARG A 50 -9.88 -1.13 8.71
CA ARG A 50 -10.01 -2.41 7.99
C ARG A 50 -8.77 -2.75 7.19
N ASP A 51 -8.18 -1.76 6.53
CA ASP A 51 -6.93 -1.92 5.80
C ASP A 51 -5.82 -2.39 6.77
N ASN A 52 -5.72 -1.78 7.96
CA ASN A 52 -4.77 -2.20 8.99
C ASN A 52 -5.00 -3.64 9.49
N ASP A 53 -6.25 -4.08 9.65
CA ASP A 53 -6.57 -5.44 10.10
C ASP A 53 -6.12 -6.50 9.06
N HIS A 54 -6.38 -6.25 7.77
CA HIS A 54 -5.94 -7.13 6.68
C HIS A 54 -4.41 -7.17 6.53
N LEU A 55 -3.76 -6.01 6.61
CA LEU A 55 -2.29 -5.91 6.58
C LEU A 55 -1.67 -6.66 7.77
N HIS A 56 -2.23 -6.51 8.97
CA HIS A 56 -1.75 -7.18 10.18
C HIS A 56 -1.88 -8.71 10.08
N GLU A 57 -3.00 -9.22 9.55
CA GLU A 57 -3.18 -10.66 9.37
C GLU A 57 -2.17 -11.24 8.37
N CYS A 58 -1.96 -10.56 7.24
CA CYS A 58 -1.01 -11.01 6.24
C CYS A 58 0.44 -10.96 6.75
N LEU A 59 0.84 -9.90 7.46
CA LEU A 59 2.16 -9.83 8.07
C LEU A 59 2.37 -10.92 9.12
N ARG A 60 1.36 -11.24 9.92
CA ARG A 60 1.44 -12.33 10.90
C ARG A 60 1.69 -13.67 10.22
N GLU A 61 0.97 -13.96 9.15
CA GLU A 61 1.13 -15.18 8.35
C GLU A 61 2.55 -15.28 7.77
N ILE A 62 3.07 -14.17 7.23
CA ILE A 62 4.45 -14.07 6.73
C ILE A 62 5.47 -14.35 7.84
N ILE A 63 5.37 -13.65 8.97
CA ILE A 63 6.37 -13.69 10.05
C ILE A 63 6.37 -15.03 10.79
N THR A 64 5.23 -15.72 10.86
CA THR A 64 5.13 -17.02 11.53
C THR A 64 5.47 -18.21 10.63
N SER A 65 5.62 -17.97 9.33
CA SER A 65 5.87 -19.01 8.34
C SER A 65 7.37 -19.24 8.13
N ARG A 66 7.82 -20.48 8.41
CA ARG A 66 9.21 -20.92 8.19
C ARG A 66 9.68 -20.77 6.74
N LYS A 67 8.73 -20.75 5.79
CA LYS A 67 9.03 -20.52 4.37
C LYS A 67 9.80 -19.21 4.15
N TYR A 68 9.54 -18.20 4.98
CA TYR A 68 10.04 -16.85 4.80
C TYR A 68 11.17 -16.49 5.79
N ASP A 69 11.70 -17.45 6.54
CA ASP A 69 12.77 -17.23 7.54
C ASP A 69 13.98 -16.48 6.96
N ALA A 70 14.34 -16.75 5.70
CA ALA A 70 15.46 -16.10 5.03
C ALA A 70 15.22 -14.61 4.71
N ILE A 71 13.96 -14.18 4.63
CA ILE A 71 13.60 -12.80 4.23
C ILE A 71 13.05 -11.96 5.40
N ILE A 72 12.52 -12.60 6.45
CA ILE A 72 12.02 -11.91 7.66
C ILE A 72 13.04 -10.93 8.28
N PRO A 73 14.34 -11.26 8.41
CA PRO A 73 15.32 -10.33 8.98
C PRO A 73 15.41 -8.98 8.26
N HIS A 74 15.05 -8.92 6.98
CA HIS A 74 15.07 -7.70 6.18
C HIS A 74 13.85 -6.80 6.40
N ILE A 75 12.84 -7.27 7.15
CA ILE A 75 11.65 -6.49 7.50
C ILE A 75 11.92 -5.59 8.71
N PHE A 76 12.68 -6.05 9.70
CA PHE A 76 12.86 -5.31 10.96
C PHE A 76 13.42 -3.89 10.77
N PRO A 77 14.45 -3.66 9.92
CA PRO A 77 14.96 -2.31 9.67
C PRO A 77 13.91 -1.36 9.09
N LEU A 78 12.90 -1.88 8.38
CA LEU A 78 11.79 -1.08 7.84
C LEU A 78 10.79 -0.70 8.95
N PHE A 79 10.51 -1.61 9.88
CA PHE A 79 9.67 -1.27 11.04
C PHE A 79 10.35 -0.25 11.95
N ASP A 80 11.65 -0.38 12.20
CA ASP A 80 12.43 0.55 13.01
C ASP A 80 12.44 1.97 12.42
N SER A 81 12.36 2.09 11.10
CA SER A 81 12.27 3.38 10.42
C SER A 81 10.85 3.93 10.27
N GLY A 82 9.85 3.22 10.78
CA GLY A 82 8.44 3.57 10.64
C GLY A 82 8.01 3.54 9.17
N THR A 83 8.50 2.56 8.42
CA THR A 83 8.03 2.25 7.06
C THR A 83 6.59 1.73 7.14
N PRO A 84 5.66 2.27 6.34
CA PRO A 84 4.29 1.78 6.34
C PRO A 84 4.17 0.30 5.94
N SER A 85 3.30 -0.43 6.63
CA SER A 85 3.13 -1.88 6.47
C SER A 85 2.76 -2.32 5.06
N HIS A 86 2.05 -1.48 4.30
CA HIS A 86 1.72 -1.82 2.91
C HIS A 86 2.95 -1.84 1.99
N ILE A 87 4.04 -1.12 2.29
CA ILE A 87 5.30 -1.28 1.54
C ILE A 87 5.83 -2.70 1.68
N VAL A 88 5.79 -3.22 2.91
CA VAL A 88 6.20 -4.60 3.20
C VAL A 88 5.29 -5.58 2.47
N ILE A 89 3.98 -5.38 2.48
CA ILE A 89 3.03 -6.22 1.73
C ILE A 89 3.28 -6.18 0.22
N GLY A 90 3.57 -5.01 -0.36
CA GLY A 90 3.93 -4.88 -1.78
C GLY A 90 5.21 -5.62 -2.12
N ALA A 91 6.19 -5.59 -1.24
CA ALA A 91 7.41 -6.37 -1.40
C ALA A 91 7.06 -7.87 -1.42
N PHE A 92 6.28 -8.35 -0.45
CA PHE A 92 5.90 -9.76 -0.31
C PHE A 92 4.92 -10.28 -1.36
N SER A 93 4.23 -9.40 -2.10
CA SER A 93 3.25 -9.84 -3.09
C SER A 93 3.89 -10.73 -4.15
N LEU A 94 5.18 -10.59 -4.47
CA LEU A 94 5.88 -11.49 -5.40
C LEU A 94 5.82 -12.97 -4.99
N VAL A 95 5.84 -13.26 -3.69
CA VAL A 95 6.08 -14.60 -3.13
C VAL A 95 4.96 -15.09 -2.20
N HIS A 96 3.98 -14.23 -1.92
CA HIS A 96 2.85 -14.49 -1.04
C HIS A 96 1.53 -14.10 -1.72
N GLN A 97 0.73 -15.10 -2.10
CA GLN A 97 -0.50 -14.87 -2.86
C GLN A 97 -1.49 -13.94 -2.15
N LYS A 98 -1.76 -14.18 -0.86
CA LYS A 98 -2.64 -13.30 -0.06
C LYS A 98 -2.20 -11.83 -0.04
N ALA A 99 -0.88 -11.56 -0.08
CA ALA A 99 -0.38 -10.19 -0.15
C ALA A 99 -0.74 -9.57 -1.51
N SER A 100 -0.59 -10.32 -2.60
CA SER A 100 -1.06 -9.91 -3.93
C SER A 100 -2.57 -9.69 -3.97
N ASP A 101 -3.36 -10.58 -3.36
CA ASP A 101 -4.82 -10.49 -3.34
C ASP A 101 -5.28 -9.22 -2.60
N ILE A 102 -4.73 -8.95 -1.41
CA ILE A 102 -5.03 -7.73 -0.63
C ILE A 102 -4.76 -6.47 -1.47
N ILE A 103 -3.68 -6.43 -2.24
CA ILE A 103 -3.34 -5.30 -3.10
C ILE A 103 -4.39 -5.12 -4.19
N ARG A 104 -4.77 -6.21 -4.84
CA ARG A 104 -5.74 -6.17 -5.94
C ARG A 104 -7.11 -5.74 -5.42
N ASP A 105 -7.54 -6.27 -4.28
CA ASP A 105 -8.85 -5.99 -3.68
C ASP A 105 -8.97 -4.55 -3.15
N HIS A 106 -7.90 -3.99 -2.59
CA HIS A 106 -7.97 -2.76 -1.80
C HIS A 106 -7.20 -1.56 -2.36
N TYR A 107 -6.19 -1.78 -3.21
CA TYR A 107 -5.25 -0.74 -3.66
C TYR A 107 -5.33 -0.43 -5.16
N MET A 108 -5.95 -1.29 -5.97
CA MET A 108 -6.20 -1.00 -7.39
C MET A 108 -7.33 0.01 -7.57
N LYS A 109 -7.29 0.82 -8.63
CA LYS A 109 -8.31 1.85 -8.88
C LYS A 109 -9.65 1.21 -9.25
N GLU A 110 -10.75 1.83 -8.83
CA GLU A 110 -12.10 1.43 -9.25
C GLU A 110 -12.21 1.45 -10.78
N GLY A 111 -12.58 0.32 -11.38
CA GLY A 111 -12.71 0.15 -12.84
C GLY A 111 -11.55 -0.59 -13.52
N GLU A 112 -10.45 -0.86 -12.81
CA GLU A 112 -9.42 -1.78 -13.31
C GLU A 112 -9.85 -3.24 -13.09
N VAL A 113 -9.51 -4.11 -14.05
CA VAL A 113 -9.83 -5.55 -13.95
C VAL A 113 -8.99 -6.17 -12.84
N GLN A 114 -9.61 -6.41 -11.69
CA GLN A 114 -8.99 -7.11 -10.56
C GLN A 114 -8.97 -8.61 -10.84
N THR A 115 -7.89 -9.08 -11.44
CA THR A 115 -7.65 -10.52 -11.61
C THR A 115 -6.72 -11.01 -10.52
N HIS A 116 -7.23 -11.88 -9.66
CA HIS A 116 -6.41 -12.64 -8.73
C HIS A 116 -5.35 -13.43 -9.51
N ARG A 117 -4.13 -13.42 -8.99
CA ARG A 117 -2.98 -14.04 -9.66
C ARG A 117 -2.77 -15.44 -9.11
N GLU A 118 -2.60 -16.40 -10.01
CA GLU A 118 -2.28 -17.77 -9.61
C GLU A 118 -0.76 -17.97 -9.58
N PHE A 119 -0.26 -18.49 -8.45
CA PHE A 119 1.18 -18.64 -8.22
C PHE A 119 1.62 -20.03 -8.67
N ARG A 120 1.63 -20.24 -9.99
CA ARG A 120 2.13 -21.46 -10.62
C ARG A 120 3.18 -21.11 -11.66
N PHE A 121 4.42 -21.47 -11.35
CA PHE A 121 5.57 -21.14 -12.19
C PHE A 121 6.36 -22.41 -12.49
N PRO A 122 6.90 -22.56 -13.71
CA PRO A 122 7.79 -23.67 -14.01
C PRO A 122 9.09 -23.48 -13.22
N ALA A 123 9.42 -24.48 -12.39
CA ALA A 123 10.75 -24.56 -11.80
C ALA A 123 11.70 -25.25 -12.79
N TYR A 124 12.90 -24.72 -12.96
CA TYR A 124 13.91 -25.34 -13.82
C TYR A 124 14.45 -26.59 -13.14
N SER A 125 14.78 -27.62 -13.93
CA SER A 125 15.33 -28.89 -13.41
C SER A 125 16.75 -28.73 -12.84
N THR A 126 17.48 -27.73 -13.30
CA THR A 126 18.83 -27.38 -12.86
C THR A 126 18.91 -25.89 -12.57
N THR A 127 19.83 -25.48 -11.70
CA THR A 127 20.11 -24.06 -11.48
C THR A 127 20.64 -23.43 -12.75
N ILE A 128 19.98 -22.37 -13.19
CA ILE A 128 20.40 -21.56 -14.35
C ILE A 128 20.55 -20.09 -13.95
N GLU A 129 21.38 -19.35 -14.68
CA GLU A 129 21.55 -17.92 -14.46
C GLU A 129 20.31 -17.16 -14.93
N PHE A 130 19.88 -16.19 -14.14
CA PHE A 130 18.80 -15.28 -14.48
C PHE A 130 19.22 -14.36 -15.62
N ASP A 131 18.53 -14.49 -16.72
CA ASP A 131 18.65 -13.61 -17.87
C ASP A 131 17.27 -13.11 -18.29
N ASP A 132 17.17 -11.79 -18.34
CA ASP A 132 15.94 -11.09 -18.57
C ASP A 132 15.49 -11.21 -20.02
N GLU A 133 16.31 -11.66 -20.96
CA GLU A 133 15.89 -11.89 -22.34
C GLU A 133 15.37 -13.31 -22.56
N THR A 134 15.88 -14.28 -21.78
CA THR A 134 15.66 -15.71 -22.03
C THR A 134 14.80 -16.42 -20.99
N ILE A 135 14.46 -15.74 -19.88
CA ILE A 135 13.59 -16.29 -18.86
C ILE A 135 12.18 -16.64 -19.37
N ASP A 136 11.59 -17.69 -18.79
CA ASP A 136 10.22 -18.13 -19.07
C ASP A 136 9.22 -16.94 -19.02
N PRO A 137 8.36 -16.77 -20.04
CA PRO A 137 7.41 -15.67 -20.12
C PRO A 137 6.47 -15.56 -18.90
N THR A 138 6.15 -16.69 -18.25
CA THR A 138 5.27 -16.72 -17.06
C THR A 138 5.96 -16.08 -15.86
N ILE A 139 7.26 -16.34 -15.68
CA ILE A 139 8.05 -15.75 -14.59
C ILE A 139 8.23 -14.26 -14.84
N ARG A 140 8.58 -13.87 -16.07
CA ARG A 140 8.63 -12.45 -16.48
C ARG A 140 7.31 -11.74 -16.23
N LYS A 141 6.20 -12.36 -16.64
CA LYS A 141 4.85 -11.83 -16.39
C LYS A 141 4.62 -11.60 -14.91
N ARG A 142 4.98 -12.55 -14.04
CA ARG A 142 4.80 -12.38 -12.59
C ARG A 142 5.64 -11.23 -12.02
N ILE A 143 6.89 -11.07 -12.46
CA ILE A 143 7.74 -9.94 -12.04
C ILE A 143 7.11 -8.60 -12.46
N ASN A 144 6.58 -8.50 -13.69
CA ASN A 144 5.88 -7.30 -14.14
C ASN A 144 4.61 -7.03 -13.31
N GLU A 145 3.83 -8.06 -13.01
CA GLU A 145 2.67 -7.95 -12.13
C GLU A 145 3.04 -7.55 -10.69
N TRP A 146 4.20 -7.96 -10.20
CA TRP A 146 4.73 -7.52 -8.91
C TRP A 146 5.13 -6.05 -8.93
N ILE A 147 5.73 -5.59 -10.03
CA ILE A 147 6.01 -4.16 -10.24
C ILE A 147 4.70 -3.35 -10.23
N GLU A 148 3.64 -3.84 -10.90
CA GLU A 148 2.30 -3.24 -10.82
C GLU A 148 1.76 -3.22 -9.38
N ASP A 149 1.91 -4.31 -8.63
CA ASP A 149 1.47 -4.38 -7.23
C ASP A 149 2.17 -3.28 -6.39
N ILE A 150 3.49 -3.12 -6.55
CA ILE A 150 4.27 -2.04 -5.91
C ILE A 150 3.73 -0.67 -6.33
N PHE A 151 3.48 -0.45 -7.63
CA PHE A 151 2.95 0.82 -8.12
C PHE A 151 1.58 1.14 -7.54
N ALA A 152 0.69 0.15 -7.44
CA ALA A 152 -0.66 0.35 -6.94
C ALA A 152 -0.65 0.71 -5.47
N ILE A 153 0.11 0.00 -4.64
CA ILE A 153 0.24 0.35 -3.22
C ILE A 153 0.73 1.80 -3.05
N ILE A 154 1.67 2.21 -3.89
CA ILE A 154 2.35 3.49 -3.72
C ILE A 154 1.51 4.65 -4.30
N SER A 155 0.79 4.39 -5.38
CA SER A 155 -0.10 5.35 -6.03
C SER A 155 -1.48 5.40 -5.37
N TYR A 156 -1.79 4.43 -4.51
CA TYR A 156 -2.98 4.46 -3.69
C TYR A 156 -2.92 5.71 -2.81
N ASP A 157 -4.00 6.48 -2.85
CA ASP A 157 -4.10 7.78 -2.20
C ASP A 157 -4.99 7.67 -0.95
N PRO A 158 -4.47 7.16 0.18
CA PRO A 158 -5.22 7.20 1.43
C PRO A 158 -5.16 8.60 2.06
N SER A 159 -4.12 9.41 1.77
CA SER A 159 -4.00 10.85 2.11
C SER A 159 -2.67 11.46 1.62
N VAL A 160 -2.60 12.79 1.52
CA VAL A 160 -1.38 13.58 1.24
C VAL A 160 -0.21 13.21 2.18
N VAL A 161 -0.51 12.95 3.45
CA VAL A 161 0.48 12.59 4.49
C VAL A 161 1.17 11.27 4.15
N MET A 162 0.44 10.29 3.63
CA MET A 162 0.99 8.99 3.28
C MET A 162 1.88 9.09 2.03
N THR A 163 1.46 9.85 1.01
CA THR A 163 2.28 10.14 -0.17
C THR A 163 3.59 10.85 0.20
N GLU A 164 3.56 11.78 1.15
CA GLU A 164 4.75 12.46 1.66
C GLU A 164 5.68 11.53 2.42
N ARG A 165 5.12 10.66 3.26
CA ARG A 165 5.89 9.63 3.97
C ARG A 165 6.59 8.69 2.99
N PHE A 166 5.91 8.30 1.92
CA PHE A 166 6.50 7.50 0.84
C PHE A 166 7.66 8.20 0.16
N LEU A 167 7.45 9.44 -0.29
CA LEU A 167 8.52 10.22 -0.92
C LEU A 167 9.71 10.40 0.02
N TYR A 168 9.47 10.62 1.32
CA TYR A 168 10.52 10.66 2.32
C TYR A 168 11.30 9.34 2.39
N ILE A 169 10.63 8.19 2.41
CA ILE A 169 11.31 6.88 2.42
C ILE A 169 12.16 6.70 1.14
N LEU A 170 11.61 7.03 -0.02
CA LEU A 170 12.29 6.86 -1.32
C LEU A 170 13.46 7.83 -1.55
N THR A 171 13.54 8.91 -0.77
CA THR A 171 14.58 9.96 -0.91
C THR A 171 15.60 9.97 0.24
N THR A 172 15.43 9.11 1.25
CA THR A 172 16.30 9.06 2.43
C THR A 172 17.08 7.75 2.51
N LYS A 173 17.87 7.59 3.58
CA LYS A 173 18.58 6.34 3.91
C LYS A 173 17.65 5.11 3.97
N GLU A 174 16.35 5.32 4.20
CA GLU A 174 15.36 4.24 4.25
C GLU A 174 15.06 3.62 2.88
N LYS A 175 15.39 4.33 1.80
CA LYS A 175 15.39 3.79 0.44
C LYS A 175 16.26 2.54 0.37
N LYS A 176 17.44 2.56 1.01
CA LYS A 176 18.37 1.43 1.01
C LYS A 176 17.75 0.19 1.64
N ASN A 177 17.08 0.33 2.79
CA ASN A 177 16.41 -0.79 3.45
C ASN A 177 15.28 -1.36 2.57
N THR A 178 14.55 -0.48 1.89
CA THR A 178 13.49 -0.88 0.96
C THR A 178 14.06 -1.63 -0.25
N SER A 179 15.13 -1.11 -0.87
CA SER A 179 15.84 -1.79 -1.96
C SER A 179 16.34 -3.17 -1.54
N ILE A 180 16.96 -3.27 -0.35
CA ILE A 180 17.46 -4.54 0.18
C ILE A 180 16.32 -5.55 0.34
N LEU A 181 15.17 -5.16 0.92
CA LEU A 181 14.05 -6.08 1.05
C LEU A 181 13.55 -6.56 -0.31
N LEU A 182 13.32 -5.65 -1.26
CA LEU A 182 12.86 -6.01 -2.60
C LEU A 182 13.86 -6.94 -3.31
N ALA A 183 15.16 -6.71 -3.14
CA ALA A 183 16.19 -7.49 -3.80
C ALA A 183 16.25 -8.90 -3.22
N LYS A 184 16.15 -9.02 -1.88
CA LYS A 184 16.13 -10.31 -1.18
C LYS A 184 14.87 -11.11 -1.51
N ILE A 185 13.73 -10.45 -1.69
CA ILE A 185 12.51 -11.12 -2.16
C ILE A 185 12.64 -11.59 -3.61
N LEU A 186 13.23 -10.78 -4.50
CA LEU A 186 13.48 -11.19 -5.88
C LEU A 186 14.43 -12.41 -5.94
N ILE A 187 15.52 -12.37 -5.18
CA ILE A 187 16.46 -13.50 -5.05
C ILE A 187 15.74 -14.74 -4.53
N PHE A 188 14.93 -14.59 -3.47
CA PHE A 188 14.17 -15.70 -2.89
C PHE A 188 13.18 -16.30 -3.90
N PHE A 189 12.46 -15.45 -4.63
CA PHE A 189 11.51 -15.87 -5.67
C PHE A 189 12.21 -16.67 -6.77
N LEU A 190 13.27 -16.11 -7.35
CA LEU A 190 14.03 -16.75 -8.42
C LEU A 190 14.70 -18.05 -7.93
N GLY A 191 15.28 -18.02 -6.73
CA GLY A 191 15.88 -19.20 -6.11
C GLY A 191 14.88 -20.35 -5.92
N SER A 192 13.62 -20.06 -5.58
CA SER A 192 12.56 -21.06 -5.48
C SER A 192 12.22 -21.77 -6.81
N LEU A 193 12.63 -21.16 -7.93
CA LEU A 193 12.44 -21.67 -9.29
C LEU A 193 13.73 -22.23 -9.91
N ASN A 194 14.80 -22.38 -9.11
CA ASN A 194 16.15 -22.72 -9.58
C ASN A 194 16.76 -21.69 -10.54
N LEU A 195 16.44 -20.41 -10.36
CA LEU A 195 17.10 -19.30 -11.04
C LEU A 195 18.08 -18.61 -10.08
N HIS A 196 19.33 -18.48 -10.49
CA HIS A 196 20.34 -17.70 -9.77
C HIS A 196 20.37 -16.27 -10.29
N ILE A 197 20.38 -15.29 -9.38
CA ILE A 197 20.68 -13.89 -9.70
C ILE A 197 21.70 -13.40 -8.69
N SER A 198 22.71 -12.67 -9.16
CA SER A 198 23.66 -12.03 -8.24
C SER A 198 22.95 -10.95 -7.40
N GLU A 199 23.44 -10.73 -6.18
CA GLU A 199 22.89 -9.71 -5.29
C GLU A 199 23.02 -8.31 -5.90
N GLU A 200 24.13 -8.03 -6.58
CA GLU A 200 24.33 -6.77 -7.31
C GLU A 200 23.28 -6.57 -8.40
N LYS A 201 23.01 -7.59 -9.22
CA LYS A 201 22.01 -7.50 -10.29
C LYS A 201 20.61 -7.33 -9.70
N ALA A 202 20.25 -8.07 -8.65
CA ALA A 202 18.97 -7.91 -7.97
C ALA A 202 18.80 -6.50 -7.40
N MET A 203 19.85 -5.93 -6.80
CA MET A 203 19.84 -4.56 -6.31
C MET A 203 19.58 -3.55 -7.44
N LEU A 204 20.27 -3.68 -8.57
CA LEU A 204 20.07 -2.81 -9.74
C LEU A 204 18.62 -2.85 -10.26
N TYR A 205 17.99 -4.03 -10.33
CA TYR A 205 16.57 -4.16 -10.69
C TYR A 205 15.68 -3.37 -9.75
N THR A 206 15.89 -3.53 -8.44
CA THR A 206 15.03 -2.88 -7.45
C THR A 206 15.23 -1.38 -7.38
N GLU A 207 16.46 -0.89 -7.58
CA GLU A 207 16.73 0.54 -7.71
C GLU A 207 16.04 1.14 -8.93
N PHE A 208 16.04 0.41 -10.06
CA PHE A 208 15.30 0.82 -11.25
C PHE A 208 13.79 0.91 -10.97
N ILE A 209 13.19 -0.13 -10.36
CA ILE A 209 11.77 -0.14 -9.98
C ILE A 209 11.45 1.05 -9.07
N LEU A 210 12.23 1.26 -8.01
CA LEU A 210 11.99 2.35 -7.05
C LEU A 210 12.17 3.74 -7.70
N LYS A 211 13.09 3.90 -8.65
CA LYS A 211 13.27 5.15 -9.39
C LYS A 211 12.07 5.45 -10.29
N GLU A 212 11.53 4.44 -10.95
CA GLU A 212 10.34 4.56 -11.78
C GLU A 212 9.09 4.88 -10.94
N VAL A 213 8.96 4.26 -9.77
CA VAL A 213 7.98 4.59 -8.74
C VAL A 213 8.10 6.05 -8.28
N GLU A 214 9.32 6.48 -7.92
CA GLU A 214 9.58 7.85 -7.48
C GLU A 214 9.18 8.88 -8.54
N ARG A 215 9.44 8.58 -9.83
CA ARG A 215 9.05 9.44 -10.96
C ARG A 215 7.53 9.60 -11.04
N LYS A 216 6.78 8.50 -11.05
CA LYS A 216 5.31 8.54 -11.13
C LYS A 216 4.67 9.23 -9.93
N LEU A 217 5.21 9.04 -8.73
CA LEU A 217 4.73 9.73 -7.54
C LEU A 217 4.88 11.26 -7.64
N LYS A 218 5.98 11.74 -8.22
CA LYS A 218 6.20 13.18 -8.43
C LYS A 218 5.21 13.75 -9.45
N GLU A 219 4.91 13.01 -10.52
CA GLU A 219 3.89 13.38 -11.50
C GLU A 219 2.50 13.53 -10.86
N LEU A 220 2.08 12.54 -10.05
CA LEU A 220 0.81 12.59 -9.31
C LEU A 220 0.71 13.76 -8.33
N LYS A 221 1.84 14.20 -7.74
CA LYS A 221 1.87 15.41 -6.90
C LYS A 221 1.69 16.69 -7.72
N LEU A 222 2.26 16.75 -8.93
CA LEU A 222 2.14 17.91 -9.80
C LEU A 222 0.73 18.08 -10.38
N GLU A 223 0.00 16.98 -10.62
CA GLU A 223 -1.40 17.03 -11.09
C GLU A 223 -2.39 17.55 -10.03
N LYS A 224 -2.00 17.57 -8.75
CA LYS A 224 -2.84 18.03 -7.62
C LYS A 224 -2.64 19.51 -7.25
N ILE A 225 -1.73 20.23 -7.93
CA ILE A 225 -1.43 21.66 -7.75
C ILE A 225 -2.03 22.43 -8.94
#